data_AF-A0A4Q5UXA4-F1
#
_entry.id   AF-A0A4Q5UXA4-F1
#
_cell.length_a   1.000
_cell.length_b   1.000
_cell.length_c   1.000
_cell.angle_alpha   90.00
_cell.angle_beta   90.00
_cell.angle_gamma   90.00
#
_symmetry.space_group_name_H-M   'P 1'
#
loop_
_entity.id
_entity.type
_entity.pdbx_description
1 polymer ?
#
loop_
_entity_poly.entity_id
_entity_poly.type
_entity_poly.pdbx_seq_one_letter_code
_entity_poly.pdbx_strand_id
1 'polypeptide(L)'
;MKRLKNIFPILLFSQTLISCGDTKTKQDIGQGALQNPVESKYDKVISDSTNKLSSKIENLDIEYTVWGCACPNWIQSKDKEDNDTSKNYLQLHFYIEPANTSLELPIYFDAFRHRLKITGQFYGREDHPQGTVKMEEEMPKAKVFRYTKLEVVDNPNFKPGSKVETLTLIFNAISCTCAQWSETRKSEAINRSQNFWLEPANNELIMADTLFDGENLPLIIRVTGQVIAEKGFPKRALAKVGQNEAGRVFRYSKIEVLQNGKRKTGRKVML
;
A
#
# COMPACT_ATOMS: atom_id res chain seq x y z
N MET A 1 -51.88 -35.91 -22.73
CA MET A 1 -51.16 -35.27 -21.60
C MET A 1 -50.11 -36.23 -21.06
N LYS A 2 -48.85 -36.07 -21.47
CA LYS A 2 -47.72 -36.94 -21.07
C LYS A 2 -46.94 -36.27 -19.94
N ARG A 3 -46.88 -36.91 -18.77
CA ARG A 3 -46.01 -36.54 -17.64
C ARG A 3 -44.66 -37.21 -17.85
N LEU A 4 -43.57 -36.45 -18.00
CA LEU A 4 -42.21 -36.96 -17.82
C LEU A 4 -41.76 -36.68 -16.38
N LYS A 5 -41.38 -37.75 -15.68
CA LYS A 5 -40.66 -37.73 -14.41
C LYS A 5 -39.16 -37.72 -14.73
N ASN A 6 -38.45 -36.67 -14.38
CA ASN A 6 -36.99 -36.65 -14.40
C ASN A 6 -36.47 -37.25 -13.09
N ILE A 7 -35.67 -38.31 -13.22
CA ILE A 7 -34.92 -38.95 -12.15
C ILE A 7 -33.46 -38.57 -12.39
N PHE A 8 -32.87 -37.79 -11.48
CA PHE A 8 -31.42 -37.50 -11.45
C PHE A 8 -30.72 -38.55 -10.57
N PRO A 9 -29.72 -39.29 -11.07
CA PRO A 9 -28.89 -40.12 -10.22
C PRO A 9 -27.76 -39.27 -9.59
N ILE A 10 -27.71 -39.34 -8.26
CA ILE A 10 -26.66 -38.81 -7.38
C ILE A 10 -25.42 -39.69 -7.55
N LEU A 11 -24.29 -39.09 -7.94
CA LEU A 11 -22.99 -39.74 -7.97
C LEU A 11 -22.25 -39.43 -6.67
N LEU A 12 -22.29 -40.39 -5.73
CA LEU A 12 -21.40 -40.45 -4.57
C LEU A 12 -19.99 -40.81 -5.06
N PHE A 13 -19.02 -39.92 -4.81
CA PHE A 13 -17.61 -40.31 -4.76
C PHE A 13 -17.10 -40.10 -3.33
N SER A 14 -17.15 -41.18 -2.56
CA SER A 14 -16.40 -41.36 -1.33
C SER A 14 -15.00 -41.83 -1.69
N GLN A 15 -13.97 -41.03 -1.38
CA GLN A 15 -12.64 -41.57 -1.12
C GLN A 15 -12.11 -40.98 0.19
N THR A 16 -12.18 -41.81 1.21
CA THR A 16 -11.38 -41.72 2.42
C THR A 16 -9.97 -42.22 2.11
N LEU A 17 -8.94 -41.40 2.33
CA LEU A 17 -7.63 -41.90 2.73
C LEU A 17 -7.11 -41.06 3.89
N ILE A 18 -7.04 -41.74 5.03
CA ILE A 18 -6.32 -41.38 6.23
C ILE A 18 -4.83 -41.58 5.92
N SER A 19 -3.98 -40.60 6.21
CA SER A 19 -2.56 -40.82 6.44
C SER A 19 -2.10 -39.89 7.56
N CYS A 20 -1.76 -40.50 8.69
CA CYS A 20 -1.02 -39.93 9.82
C CYS A 20 0.42 -40.46 9.76
N GLY A 21 1.36 -39.66 10.27
CA GLY A 21 2.76 -40.02 10.56
C GLY A 21 3.72 -39.64 9.42
N ASP A 22 4.84 -38.95 9.61
CA ASP A 22 5.59 -38.61 10.81
C ASP A 22 6.44 -37.35 10.58
N THR A 23 6.67 -36.61 11.66
CA THR A 23 7.65 -35.51 11.74
C THR A 23 8.92 -36.07 12.39
N LYS A 24 10.09 -35.86 11.75
CA LYS A 24 11.51 -35.90 12.23
C LYS A 24 12.38 -36.18 10.99
N THR A 25 13.61 -35.72 10.76
CA THR A 25 14.57 -34.75 11.32
C THR A 25 15.72 -34.66 10.27
N LYS A 26 16.28 -33.46 10.08
CA LYS A 26 17.62 -33.04 9.57
C LYS A 26 18.52 -33.94 8.68
N GLN A 27 19.05 -33.25 7.66
CA GLN A 27 20.43 -33.17 7.11
C GLN A 27 21.10 -34.41 6.50
N ASP A 28 21.39 -34.33 5.19
CA ASP A 28 22.75 -34.29 4.62
C ASP A 28 22.67 -33.80 3.15
N ILE A 29 23.22 -32.63 2.81
CA ILE A 29 24.53 -32.43 2.14
C ILE A 29 24.79 -33.42 1.00
N GLY A 30 24.50 -32.96 -0.22
CA GLY A 30 25.03 -33.50 -1.48
C GLY A 30 25.37 -32.33 -2.41
N GLN A 31 26.65 -31.93 -2.41
CA GLN A 31 27.25 -31.08 -3.44
C GLN A 31 27.19 -31.80 -4.79
N GLY A 32 26.80 -31.09 -5.85
CA GLY A 32 26.94 -31.63 -7.21
C GLY A 32 25.91 -31.14 -8.22
N ALA A 33 25.71 -29.82 -8.33
CA ALA A 33 25.16 -29.24 -9.54
C ALA A 33 26.01 -28.02 -9.88
N LEU A 34 26.81 -28.14 -10.94
CA LEU A 34 27.43 -27.01 -11.62
C LEU A 34 26.32 -25.99 -11.92
N GLN A 35 26.28 -24.93 -11.14
CA GLN A 35 25.59 -23.72 -11.54
C GLN A 35 26.46 -23.10 -12.63
N ASN A 36 26.11 -23.36 -13.89
CA ASN A 36 26.45 -22.42 -14.95
C ASN A 36 26.00 -21.03 -14.45
N PRO A 37 26.89 -20.02 -14.40
CA PRO A 37 26.41 -18.67 -14.16
C PRO A 37 25.47 -18.36 -15.31
N VAL A 38 24.17 -18.28 -15.01
CA VAL A 38 23.24 -17.58 -15.90
C VAL A 38 23.73 -16.14 -15.84
N GLU A 39 24.61 -15.77 -16.78
CA GLU A 39 24.99 -14.39 -16.99
C GLU A 39 23.69 -13.60 -17.13
N SER A 40 23.42 -12.79 -16.11
CA SER A 40 22.35 -11.83 -16.12
C SER A 40 22.60 -10.92 -17.32
N LYS A 41 21.82 -11.08 -18.39
CA LYS A 41 21.87 -10.23 -19.60
C LYS A 41 21.60 -8.74 -19.28
N TYR A 42 21.28 -8.42 -18.03
CA TYR A 42 20.77 -7.15 -17.54
C TYR A 42 21.69 -6.54 -16.48
N ASP A 43 23.02 -6.59 -16.64
CA ASP A 43 23.95 -5.95 -15.69
C ASP A 43 24.48 -4.58 -16.16
N LYS A 44 24.03 -4.11 -17.34
CA LYS A 44 24.52 -2.84 -17.91
C LYS A 44 23.76 -1.65 -17.33
N VAL A 45 24.45 -0.81 -16.55
CA VAL A 45 23.96 0.52 -16.15
C VAL A 45 23.83 1.42 -17.39
N ILE A 46 22.67 2.07 -17.55
CA ILE A 46 22.34 2.93 -18.71
C ILE A 46 22.26 4.42 -18.39
N SER A 47 22.40 4.77 -17.11
CA SER A 47 22.52 6.17 -16.67
C SER A 47 23.95 6.68 -16.84
N ASP A 48 24.05 7.95 -17.21
CA ASP A 48 25.30 8.70 -17.33
C ASP A 48 25.67 9.31 -15.95
N SER A 49 26.68 8.71 -15.32
CA SER A 49 27.21 9.16 -14.03
C SER A 49 27.89 10.53 -14.09
N THR A 50 28.16 11.06 -15.28
CA THR A 50 28.75 12.40 -15.47
C THR A 50 27.69 13.50 -15.51
N ASN A 51 26.40 13.16 -15.62
CA ASN A 51 25.32 14.14 -15.62
C ASN A 51 25.27 14.89 -14.29
N LYS A 52 25.15 16.22 -14.34
CA LYS A 52 25.21 17.10 -13.17
C LYS A 52 23.87 17.75 -12.92
N LEU A 53 23.55 17.98 -11.66
CA LEU A 53 22.39 18.77 -11.27
C LEU A 53 22.57 20.21 -11.76
N SER A 54 21.47 20.79 -12.25
CA SER A 54 21.40 22.22 -12.52
C SER A 54 21.53 23.03 -11.24
N SER A 55 21.93 24.30 -11.32
CA SER A 55 22.03 25.18 -10.15
C SER A 55 20.68 25.63 -9.59
N LYS A 56 19.59 25.42 -10.33
CA LYS A 56 18.25 25.88 -9.98
C LYS A 56 17.54 24.87 -9.09
N ILE A 57 17.22 25.29 -7.87
CA ILE A 57 16.34 24.54 -6.97
C ILE A 57 14.88 24.85 -7.33
N GLU A 58 14.07 23.81 -7.48
CA GLU A 58 12.65 23.92 -7.79
C GLU A 58 11.80 23.23 -6.71
N ASN A 59 10.58 23.71 -6.56
CA ASN A 59 9.54 23.09 -5.74
C ASN A 59 8.42 22.66 -6.70
N LEU A 60 8.19 21.36 -6.79
CA LEU A 60 7.22 20.78 -7.73
C LEU A 60 6.09 20.13 -6.94
N ASP A 61 4.87 20.33 -7.44
CA ASP A 61 3.67 19.56 -7.06
C ASP A 61 3.38 18.62 -8.22
N ILE A 62 3.51 17.31 -8.01
CA ILE A 62 3.60 16.32 -9.07
C ILE A 62 2.66 15.14 -8.82
N GLU A 63 2.19 14.56 -9.93
CA GLU A 63 1.32 13.41 -9.95
C GLU A 63 1.96 12.26 -10.72
N TYR A 64 1.58 11.05 -10.33
CA TYR A 64 2.00 9.83 -11.00
C TYR A 64 1.01 9.49 -12.11
N THR A 65 1.53 9.22 -13.30
CA THR A 65 0.77 8.69 -14.44
C THR A 65 1.05 7.20 -14.57
N VAL A 66 -0.01 6.38 -14.51
CA VAL A 66 0.09 4.94 -14.71
C VAL A 66 0.16 4.64 -16.20
N TRP A 67 1.33 4.20 -16.66
CA TRP A 67 1.56 3.76 -18.02
C TRP A 67 1.55 2.24 -18.14
N GLY A 68 1.34 1.75 -19.37
CA GLY A 68 1.60 0.36 -19.74
C GLY A 68 3.04 0.12 -20.23
N CYS A 69 3.96 1.06 -19.97
CA CYS A 69 5.36 1.03 -20.39
C CYS A 69 6.31 1.54 -19.29
N ALA A 70 7.61 1.27 -19.42
CA ALA A 70 8.69 1.80 -18.58
C ALA A 70 9.05 3.27 -18.91
N CYS A 71 8.03 4.10 -19.10
CA CYS A 71 8.13 5.49 -19.51
C CYS A 71 8.21 6.45 -18.30
N PRO A 72 8.67 7.70 -18.49
CA PRO A 72 8.63 8.74 -17.46
C PRO A 72 7.20 8.92 -16.94
N ASN A 73 7.02 8.77 -15.64
CA ASN A 73 5.73 8.56 -14.98
C ASN A 73 5.31 9.71 -14.07
N TRP A 74 6.09 10.80 -14.01
CA TRP A 74 5.74 11.96 -13.20
C TRP A 74 5.48 13.18 -14.06
N ILE A 75 4.45 13.94 -13.72
CA ILE A 75 4.06 15.20 -14.38
C ILE A 75 3.75 16.23 -13.29
N GLN A 76 3.97 17.52 -13.55
CA GLN A 76 3.49 18.55 -12.62
C GLN A 76 1.96 18.59 -12.63
N SER A 77 1.32 18.68 -11.46
CA SER A 77 -0.15 18.70 -11.35
C SER A 77 -0.79 19.75 -12.25
N LYS A 78 -0.19 20.94 -12.35
CA LYS A 78 -0.67 22.03 -13.21
C LYS A 78 -0.69 21.69 -14.70
N ASP A 79 0.21 20.81 -15.15
CA ASP A 79 0.38 20.44 -16.55
C ASP A 79 -0.58 19.31 -16.96
N LYS A 80 -1.19 18.62 -15.97
CA LYS A 80 -2.18 17.57 -16.20
C LYS A 80 -3.57 18.13 -16.52
N GLU A 81 -3.90 19.29 -15.97
CA GLU A 81 -5.17 20.00 -16.21
C GLU A 81 -5.10 20.91 -17.45
N ASP A 82 -3.94 20.97 -18.11
CA ASP A 82 -3.74 21.81 -19.28
C ASP A 82 -4.42 21.19 -20.51
N ASN A 83 -5.37 21.93 -21.10
CA ASN A 83 -6.04 21.56 -22.35
C ASN A 83 -5.28 22.02 -23.59
N ASP A 84 -4.06 22.54 -23.44
CA ASP A 84 -3.21 22.95 -24.54
C ASP A 84 -2.75 21.75 -25.38
N THR A 85 -3.50 21.47 -26.44
CA THR A 85 -3.20 20.39 -27.40
C THR A 85 -1.95 20.64 -28.24
N SER A 86 -1.33 21.83 -28.15
CA SER A 86 -0.06 22.10 -28.83
C SER A 86 1.14 21.46 -28.13
N LYS A 87 1.00 21.12 -26.85
CA LYS A 87 2.06 20.44 -26.09
C LYS A 87 1.99 18.94 -26.29
N ASN A 88 3.14 18.33 -26.54
CA ASN A 88 3.24 16.88 -26.49
C ASN A 88 3.16 16.42 -25.03
N TYR A 89 2.01 15.87 -24.63
CA TYR A 89 1.74 15.40 -23.27
C TYR A 89 2.82 14.44 -22.72
N LEU A 90 3.40 13.59 -23.58
CA LEU A 90 4.46 12.67 -23.19
C LEU A 90 5.75 13.41 -22.82
N GLN A 91 6.05 14.54 -23.46
CA GLN A 91 7.24 15.36 -23.17
C GLN A 91 7.12 16.17 -21.88
N LEU A 92 5.92 16.26 -21.30
CA LEU A 92 5.70 16.88 -19.98
C LEU A 92 6.08 15.94 -18.83
N HIS A 93 6.29 14.65 -19.13
CA HIS A 93 6.65 13.66 -18.13
C HIS A 93 8.15 13.57 -17.90
N PHE A 94 8.54 13.22 -16.67
CA PHE A 94 9.92 13.10 -16.24
C PHE A 94 10.07 11.98 -15.21
N TYR A 95 11.31 11.60 -14.94
CA TYR A 95 11.64 10.68 -13.86
C TYR A 95 11.96 11.45 -12.58
N ILE A 96 11.77 10.81 -11.43
CA ILE A 96 12.26 11.33 -10.15
C ILE A 96 13.21 10.33 -9.50
N GLU A 97 14.13 10.83 -8.69
CA GLU A 97 14.98 9.99 -7.83
C GLU A 97 15.25 10.67 -6.48
N PRO A 98 15.35 9.91 -5.37
CA PRO A 98 15.68 10.47 -4.08
C PRO A 98 17.17 10.83 -4.00
N ALA A 99 17.50 11.89 -3.25
CA ALA A 99 18.89 12.23 -2.99
C ALA A 99 19.64 11.19 -2.12
N ASN A 100 18.91 10.40 -1.32
CA ASN A 100 19.42 9.30 -0.49
C ASN A 100 18.27 8.34 -0.12
N THR A 101 18.59 7.17 0.43
CA THR A 101 17.61 6.10 0.72
C THR A 101 16.55 6.47 1.77
N SER A 102 16.81 7.42 2.68
CA SER A 102 15.80 7.87 3.66
C SER A 102 14.66 8.67 3.05
N LEU A 103 14.83 9.12 1.80
CA LEU A 103 13.84 9.86 1.02
C LEU A 103 13.10 8.97 0.03
N GLU A 104 13.33 7.65 0.03
CA GLU A 104 12.57 6.75 -0.84
C GLU A 104 11.06 6.92 -0.64
N LEU A 105 10.33 6.70 -1.73
CA LEU A 105 8.88 6.82 -1.74
C LEU A 105 8.29 5.87 -0.69
N PRO A 106 7.51 6.38 0.29
CA PRO A 106 7.09 5.55 1.40
C PRO A 106 6.11 4.47 0.93
N ILE A 107 6.11 3.32 1.62
CA ILE A 107 5.32 2.14 1.23
C ILE A 107 3.81 2.41 1.13
N TYR A 108 3.31 3.45 1.82
CA TYR A 108 1.90 3.86 1.78
C TYR A 108 1.55 4.76 0.60
N PHE A 109 2.52 5.21 -0.21
CA PHE A 109 2.23 5.97 -1.40
C PHE A 109 1.35 5.15 -2.35
N ASP A 110 0.39 5.84 -2.96
CA ASP A 110 -0.59 5.26 -3.86
C ASP A 110 -0.89 6.32 -4.92
N ALA A 111 -0.64 5.98 -6.18
CA ALA A 111 -0.71 6.92 -7.31
C ALA A 111 -2.10 7.52 -7.52
N PHE A 112 -3.17 6.85 -7.06
CA PHE A 112 -4.54 7.35 -7.21
C PHE A 112 -4.96 8.21 -6.03
N ARG A 113 -4.51 7.86 -4.82
CA ARG A 113 -4.85 8.56 -3.58
C ARG A 113 -3.98 9.77 -3.30
N HIS A 114 -2.75 9.77 -3.78
CA HIS A 114 -1.71 10.69 -3.37
C HIS A 114 -1.06 11.40 -4.54
N ARG A 115 -0.52 12.58 -4.24
CA ARG A 115 0.42 13.34 -5.08
C ARG A 115 1.61 13.74 -4.23
N LEU A 116 2.68 14.21 -4.86
CA LEU A 116 3.92 14.55 -4.15
C LEU A 116 4.21 16.04 -4.26
N LYS A 117 4.62 16.63 -3.13
CA LYS A 117 5.33 17.91 -3.15
C LYS A 117 6.81 17.62 -2.91
N ILE A 118 7.65 18.01 -3.86
CA ILE A 118 9.09 17.73 -3.81
C ILE A 118 9.90 19.00 -4.00
N THR A 119 11.02 19.08 -3.30
CA THR A 119 12.06 20.12 -3.51
C THR A 119 13.32 19.45 -4.03
N GLY A 120 13.94 20.02 -5.05
CA GLY A 120 15.08 19.38 -5.71
C GLY A 120 15.58 20.13 -6.92
N GLN A 121 16.32 19.44 -7.78
CA GLN A 121 16.95 20.01 -8.97
C GLN A 121 16.81 19.01 -10.12
N PHE A 122 16.60 19.53 -11.33
CA PHE A 122 16.75 18.72 -12.53
C PHE A 122 18.22 18.49 -12.84
N TYR A 123 18.54 17.33 -13.41
CA TYR A 123 19.77 17.12 -14.14
C TYR A 123 19.85 18.00 -15.39
N GLY A 124 21.06 18.41 -15.77
CA GLY A 124 21.27 19.32 -16.89
C GLY A 124 20.96 18.72 -18.27
N ARG A 125 21.01 17.39 -18.39
CA ARG A 125 20.68 16.65 -19.61
C ARG A 125 19.59 15.61 -19.35
N GLU A 126 18.80 15.32 -20.38
CA GLU A 126 17.86 14.19 -20.36
C GLU A 126 18.63 12.87 -20.32
N ASP A 127 18.20 12.00 -19.41
CA ASP A 127 18.82 10.70 -19.19
C ASP A 127 17.91 9.78 -18.35
N HIS A 128 18.49 8.83 -17.63
CA HIS A 128 17.80 7.92 -16.72
C HIS A 128 18.17 8.28 -15.27
N PRO A 129 17.35 7.88 -14.28
CA PRO A 129 17.77 7.89 -12.88
C PRO A 129 19.13 7.21 -12.67
N GLN A 130 19.95 7.74 -11.77
CA GLN A 130 21.27 7.22 -11.48
C GLN A 130 21.21 5.77 -10.98
N GLY A 131 22.07 4.93 -11.53
CA GLY A 131 22.06 3.49 -11.25
C GLY A 131 21.00 2.68 -12.01
N THR A 132 20.21 3.31 -12.90
CA THR A 132 19.25 2.55 -13.75
C THR A 132 19.99 1.50 -14.56
N VAL A 133 19.49 0.26 -14.49
CA VAL A 133 20.05 -0.90 -15.19
C VAL A 133 19.18 -1.22 -16.41
N LYS A 134 19.80 -1.67 -17.51
CA LYS A 134 19.11 -2.04 -18.73
C LYS A 134 18.12 -3.19 -18.46
N MET A 135 16.87 -3.00 -18.85
CA MET A 135 15.82 -4.02 -18.78
C MET A 135 15.45 -4.54 -20.18
N GLU A 136 14.52 -5.49 -20.24
CA GLU A 136 13.96 -6.01 -21.51
C GLU A 136 13.22 -4.90 -22.27
N GLU A 137 12.38 -4.14 -21.57
CA GLU A 137 11.70 -2.98 -22.12
C GLU A 137 12.66 -1.78 -22.19
N GLU A 138 12.70 -1.11 -23.34
CA GLU A 138 13.51 0.09 -23.52
C GLU A 138 12.90 1.27 -22.76
N MET A 139 13.69 1.86 -21.86
CA MET A 139 13.34 3.09 -21.19
C MET A 139 13.79 4.28 -22.03
N PRO A 140 12.89 5.20 -22.43
CA PRO A 140 13.31 6.42 -23.11
C PRO A 140 14.00 7.37 -22.13
N LYS A 141 14.96 8.14 -22.62
CA LYS A 141 15.56 9.26 -21.87
C LYS A 141 14.53 10.37 -21.67
N ALA A 142 14.59 11.01 -20.51
CA ALA A 142 13.78 12.19 -20.21
C ALA A 142 14.47 13.06 -19.17
N LYS A 143 13.84 14.18 -18.79
CA LYS A 143 14.28 14.95 -17.64
C LYS A 143 14.25 14.05 -16.39
N VAL A 144 15.23 14.23 -15.51
CA VAL A 144 15.34 13.53 -14.23
C VAL A 144 15.40 14.58 -13.12
N PHE A 145 14.49 14.49 -12.16
CA PHE A 145 14.43 15.37 -11.01
C PHE A 145 14.95 14.65 -9.75
N ARG A 146 16.07 15.12 -9.20
CA ARG A 146 16.59 14.60 -7.95
C ARG A 146 16.06 15.42 -6.78
N TYR A 147 15.26 14.81 -5.91
CA TYR A 147 14.63 15.51 -4.79
C TYR A 147 15.38 15.30 -3.48
N THR A 148 15.47 16.38 -2.69
CA THR A 148 16.06 16.43 -1.35
C THR A 148 15.01 16.60 -0.25
N LYS A 149 13.76 16.88 -0.63
CA LYS A 149 12.60 16.89 0.26
C LYS A 149 11.42 16.25 -0.45
N LEU A 150 10.64 15.49 0.31
CA LEU A 150 9.45 14.77 -0.14
C LEU A 150 8.33 14.95 0.88
N GLU A 151 7.16 15.36 0.42
CA GLU A 151 5.92 15.35 1.19
C GLU A 151 4.85 14.63 0.37
N VAL A 152 4.24 13.60 0.95
CA VAL A 152 3.10 12.90 0.35
C VAL A 152 1.82 13.60 0.80
N VAL A 153 1.08 14.15 -0.15
CA VAL A 153 -0.19 14.85 0.12
C VAL A 153 -1.36 14.12 -0.54
N ASP A 154 -2.56 14.35 -0.03
CA ASP A 154 -3.75 13.75 -0.62
C ASP A 154 -4.03 14.37 -1.99
N ASN A 155 -4.46 13.55 -2.92
CA ASN A 155 -4.95 14.01 -4.21
C ASN A 155 -6.37 14.61 -4.00
N PRO A 156 -6.58 15.91 -4.26
CA PRO A 156 -7.89 16.54 -4.07
C PRO A 156 -8.99 15.95 -4.97
N ASN A 157 -8.58 15.34 -6.09
CA ASN A 157 -9.49 14.71 -7.05
C ASN A 157 -9.79 13.25 -6.72
N PHE A 158 -9.14 12.68 -5.69
CA PHE A 158 -9.43 11.32 -5.25
C PHE A 158 -10.81 11.24 -4.59
N LYS A 159 -11.66 10.35 -5.12
CA LYS A 159 -12.97 10.04 -4.56
C LYS A 159 -13.03 8.54 -4.28
N PRO A 160 -13.09 8.12 -3.01
CA PRO A 160 -13.29 6.71 -2.72
C PRO A 160 -14.64 6.26 -3.28
N GLY A 161 -14.66 5.12 -3.97
CA GLY A 161 -15.90 4.53 -4.49
C GLY A 161 -16.80 3.92 -3.41
N SER A 162 -16.29 3.80 -2.18
CA SER A 162 -17.02 3.22 -1.05
C SER A 162 -17.99 4.22 -0.41
N LYS A 163 -19.06 3.71 0.21
CA LYS A 163 -20.03 4.53 0.93
C LYS A 163 -19.51 4.90 2.31
N VAL A 164 -19.95 6.05 2.82
CA VAL A 164 -19.73 6.40 4.24
C VAL A 164 -20.47 5.39 5.10
N GLU A 165 -19.77 4.76 6.03
CA GLU A 165 -20.32 3.79 6.96
C GLU A 165 -19.78 4.00 8.36
N THR A 166 -20.46 3.41 9.35
CA THR A 166 -20.03 3.42 10.74
C THR A 166 -19.74 2.01 11.19
N LEU A 167 -18.49 1.77 11.58
CA LEU A 167 -17.99 0.47 12.03
C LEU A 167 -17.78 0.49 13.53
N THR A 168 -18.06 -0.65 14.18
CA THR A 168 -17.64 -0.91 15.56
C THR A 168 -16.49 -1.89 15.53
N LEU A 169 -15.29 -1.39 15.83
CA LEU A 169 -14.04 -2.10 15.65
C LEU A 169 -13.42 -2.48 16.99
N ILE A 170 -12.83 -3.66 17.06
CA ILE A 170 -12.01 -4.13 18.17
C ILE A 170 -10.55 -4.16 17.75
N PHE A 171 -9.68 -3.70 18.66
CA PHE A 171 -8.24 -3.79 18.49
C PHE A 171 -7.77 -5.23 18.73
N ASN A 172 -6.96 -5.76 17.81
CA ASN A 172 -6.36 -7.07 17.90
C ASN A 172 -4.87 -6.92 18.23
N ALA A 173 -4.49 -7.23 19.47
CA ALA A 173 -3.09 -7.27 19.89
C ALA A 173 -2.39 -8.51 19.30
N ILE A 174 -1.94 -8.38 18.05
CA ILE A 174 -1.28 -9.43 17.27
C ILE A 174 0.19 -9.08 17.05
N SER A 175 1.04 -10.09 16.98
CA SER A 175 2.49 -9.91 16.79
C SER A 175 2.88 -9.56 15.35
N CYS A 176 1.98 -9.69 14.37
CA CYS A 176 2.27 -9.25 13.00
C CYS A 176 2.16 -7.74 12.84
N THR A 177 2.96 -7.20 11.91
CA THR A 177 2.94 -5.81 11.44
C THR A 177 1.76 -5.51 10.51
N CYS A 178 0.75 -6.36 10.54
CA CYS A 178 -0.47 -6.34 9.73
C CYS A 178 -1.54 -5.39 10.33
N ALA A 179 -2.61 -5.15 9.56
CA ALA A 179 -3.79 -4.43 10.04
C ALA A 179 -4.33 -5.00 11.36
N GLN A 180 -4.55 -4.13 12.36
CA GLN A 180 -4.86 -4.54 13.74
C GLN A 180 -6.33 -4.37 14.14
N TRP A 181 -7.18 -3.74 13.34
CA TRP A 181 -8.58 -3.51 13.69
C TRP A 181 -9.51 -4.49 12.98
N SER A 182 -10.51 -5.03 13.65
CA SER A 182 -11.52 -5.88 13.00
C SER A 182 -12.91 -5.55 13.51
N GLU A 183 -13.94 -5.84 12.72
CA GLU A 183 -15.32 -5.66 13.18
C GLU A 183 -15.66 -6.61 14.34
N THR A 184 -16.32 -6.06 15.35
CA THR A 184 -16.80 -6.82 16.52
C THR A 184 -17.83 -7.90 16.19
N ARG A 185 -18.55 -7.78 15.07
CA ARG A 185 -19.57 -8.75 14.63
C ARG A 185 -18.93 -9.73 13.65
N LYS A 186 -18.77 -10.99 14.06
CA LYS A 186 -18.51 -12.09 13.13
C LYS A 186 -19.80 -12.36 12.35
N SER A 187 -19.96 -11.83 11.13
CA SER A 187 -20.99 -12.36 10.25
C SER A 187 -20.61 -13.79 9.88
N GLU A 188 -21.42 -14.77 10.25
CA GLU A 188 -21.21 -16.21 9.99
C GLU A 188 -21.13 -16.56 8.48
N ALA A 189 -21.38 -15.61 7.58
CA ALA A 189 -21.56 -15.87 6.15
C ALA A 189 -20.38 -15.47 5.23
N ILE A 190 -19.29 -14.85 5.70
CA ILE A 190 -18.15 -14.52 4.83
C ILE A 190 -16.82 -14.81 5.53
N ASN A 191 -16.04 -15.64 4.86
CA ASN A 191 -14.70 -16.09 5.18
C ASN A 191 -13.77 -14.94 5.62
N ARG A 192 -13.16 -15.09 6.81
CA ARG A 192 -12.12 -14.27 7.45
C ARG A 192 -12.55 -12.87 7.92
N SER A 193 -12.34 -12.61 9.21
CA SER A 193 -12.32 -11.26 9.78
C SER A 193 -11.41 -10.37 8.93
N GLN A 194 -11.99 -9.43 8.20
CA GLN A 194 -11.19 -8.49 7.42
C GLN A 194 -10.60 -7.48 8.39
N ASN A 195 -9.28 -7.52 8.54
CA ASN A 195 -8.59 -6.54 9.34
C ASN A 195 -8.48 -5.22 8.54
N PHE A 196 -8.60 -4.11 9.25
CA PHE A 196 -8.51 -2.76 8.75
C PHE A 196 -7.26 -2.07 9.26
N TRP A 197 -6.59 -1.40 8.34
CA TRP A 197 -5.76 -0.25 8.65
C TRP A 197 -6.66 0.96 8.87
N LEU A 198 -6.39 1.73 9.92
CA LEU A 198 -7.13 2.97 10.19
C LEU A 198 -6.24 4.18 9.93
N GLU A 199 -6.81 5.19 9.28
CA GLU A 199 -6.18 6.51 9.16
C GLU A 199 -7.20 7.63 9.44
N PRO A 200 -6.81 8.69 10.17
CA PRO A 200 -7.70 9.83 10.37
C PRO A 200 -7.84 10.64 9.09
N ALA A 201 -9.01 11.26 8.89
CA ALA A 201 -9.25 12.15 7.74
C ALA A 201 -8.50 13.49 7.85
N ASN A 202 -8.08 13.90 9.04
CA ASN A 202 -7.31 15.11 9.30
C ASN A 202 -6.49 14.97 10.59
N ASN A 203 -5.61 15.93 10.85
CA ASN A 203 -4.72 15.91 12.03
C ASN A 203 -5.40 16.28 13.36
N GLU A 204 -6.68 16.68 13.34
CA GLU A 204 -7.45 17.02 14.55
C GLU A 204 -8.03 15.76 15.21
N LEU A 205 -8.15 14.66 14.44
CA LEU A 205 -8.64 13.38 14.93
C LEU A 205 -7.52 12.57 15.59
N ILE A 206 -7.85 11.95 16.72
CA ILE A 206 -6.93 11.06 17.45
C ILE A 206 -6.59 9.86 16.58
N MET A 207 -5.31 9.53 16.47
CA MET A 207 -4.86 8.30 15.81
C MET A 207 -5.33 7.07 16.58
N ALA A 208 -6.23 6.28 15.98
CA ALA A 208 -6.80 5.10 16.62
C ALA A 208 -5.75 4.16 17.26
N ASP A 209 -4.64 3.90 16.58
CA ASP A 209 -3.61 2.96 17.06
C ASP A 209 -2.84 3.45 18.29
N THR A 210 -2.89 4.74 18.61
CA THR A 210 -2.28 5.27 19.83
C THR A 210 -3.20 5.14 21.04
N LEU A 211 -4.43 4.63 20.87
CA LEU A 211 -5.37 4.41 21.97
C LEU A 211 -5.02 3.17 22.80
N PHE A 212 -4.28 2.22 22.24
CA PHE A 212 -3.81 1.05 22.98
C PHE A 212 -2.53 1.40 23.74
N ASP A 213 -2.58 1.25 25.06
CA ASP A 213 -1.47 1.56 25.97
C ASP A 213 -0.51 0.39 26.20
N GLY A 214 -0.79 -0.77 25.60
CA GLY A 214 -0.02 -2.00 25.83
C GLY A 214 -0.58 -2.90 26.94
N GLU A 215 -1.56 -2.43 27.72
CA GLU A 215 -2.04 -3.12 28.92
C GLU A 215 -3.53 -3.47 28.86
N ASN A 216 -4.37 -2.53 28.41
CA ASN A 216 -5.81 -2.60 28.60
C ASN A 216 -6.55 -3.15 27.38
N LEU A 217 -7.13 -4.34 27.53
CA LEU A 217 -8.03 -4.96 26.56
C LEU A 217 -9.38 -5.36 27.20
N PRO A 218 -10.47 -5.41 26.41
CA PRO A 218 -10.53 -5.05 25.01
C PRO A 218 -10.56 -3.53 24.80
N LEU A 219 -9.98 -3.08 23.68
CA LEU A 219 -10.15 -1.73 23.16
C LEU A 219 -11.15 -1.79 22.01
N ILE A 220 -12.28 -1.10 22.17
CA ILE A 220 -13.37 -1.07 21.19
C ILE A 220 -13.66 0.39 20.86
N ILE A 221 -13.69 0.69 19.57
CA ILE A 221 -14.00 2.03 19.05
C ILE A 221 -15.19 1.96 18.08
N ARG A 222 -15.86 3.09 17.94
CA ARG A 222 -16.82 3.35 16.88
C ARG A 222 -16.25 4.41 15.96
N VAL A 223 -16.13 4.09 14.68
CA VAL A 223 -15.60 5.00 13.67
C VAL A 223 -16.61 5.23 12.55
N THR A 224 -16.71 6.46 12.06
CA THR A 224 -17.48 6.78 10.85
C THR A 224 -16.52 7.27 9.77
N GLY A 225 -16.64 6.73 8.56
CA GLY A 225 -15.67 6.95 7.51
C GLY A 225 -15.93 6.14 6.26
N GLN A 226 -14.88 5.95 5.45
CA GLN A 226 -14.93 5.26 4.17
C GLN A 226 -13.70 4.38 3.97
N VAL A 227 -13.87 3.28 3.24
CA VAL A 227 -12.74 2.50 2.72
C VAL A 227 -12.13 3.23 1.53
N ILE A 228 -10.86 3.59 1.64
CA ILE A 228 -10.15 4.35 0.61
C ILE A 228 -9.17 3.50 -0.20
N ALA A 229 -8.87 2.28 0.27
CA ALA A 229 -8.10 1.30 -0.46
C ALA A 229 -8.50 -0.11 0.01
N GLU A 230 -8.75 -1.04 -0.92
CA GLU A 230 -9.01 -2.44 -0.58
C GLU A 230 -7.71 -3.20 -0.27
N LYS A 231 -6.59 -2.75 -0.84
CA LYS A 231 -5.26 -3.26 -0.60
C LYS A 231 -4.26 -2.11 -0.60
N GLY A 232 -3.87 -1.65 0.58
CA GLY A 232 -2.89 -0.59 0.74
C GLY A 232 -2.47 -0.42 2.20
N PHE A 233 -1.92 0.76 2.49
CA PHE A 233 -1.46 1.14 3.82
C PHE A 233 -2.05 2.49 4.23
N PRO A 234 -2.17 2.76 5.54
CA PRO A 234 -2.55 4.06 6.07
C PRO A 234 -1.42 5.06 5.84
N LYS A 235 -1.78 6.32 5.61
CA LYS A 235 -0.84 7.41 5.33
C LYS A 235 -0.04 7.82 6.58
N ARG A 236 0.92 7.00 6.97
CA ARG A 236 1.87 7.24 8.08
C ARG A 236 3.05 6.28 8.00
N ALA A 237 4.10 6.56 8.77
CA ALA A 237 5.19 5.62 8.95
C ALA A 237 4.69 4.32 9.62
N LEU A 238 5.11 3.18 9.08
CA LEU A 238 4.80 1.85 9.61
C LEU A 238 6.12 1.12 9.91
N ALA A 239 6.14 0.37 11.01
CA ALA A 239 7.31 -0.42 11.36
C ALA A 239 7.38 -1.68 10.50
N LYS A 240 8.47 -1.82 9.71
CA LYS A 240 8.89 -3.04 8.99
C LYS A 240 7.73 -3.85 8.36
N VAL A 241 6.88 -3.18 7.59
CA VAL A 241 5.82 -3.83 6.82
C VAL A 241 6.28 -4.26 5.43
N GLY A 242 5.83 -5.43 4.99
CA GLY A 242 6.02 -5.90 3.61
C GLY A 242 4.78 -5.65 2.75
N GLN A 243 4.92 -5.61 1.42
CA GLN A 243 3.80 -5.44 0.48
C GLN A 243 2.73 -6.54 0.58
N ASN A 244 3.10 -7.72 1.09
CA ASN A 244 2.19 -8.82 1.40
C ASN A 244 1.25 -8.53 2.59
N GLU A 245 1.51 -7.47 3.36
CA GLU A 245 0.70 -7.04 4.51
C GLU A 245 -0.24 -5.86 4.18
N ALA A 246 -0.28 -5.44 2.92
CA ALA A 246 -1.26 -4.47 2.45
C ALA A 246 -2.68 -4.97 2.71
N GLY A 247 -3.52 -4.11 3.28
CA GLY A 247 -4.88 -4.46 3.70
C GLY A 247 -5.89 -3.37 3.39
N ARG A 248 -7.13 -3.56 3.85
CA ARG A 248 -8.19 -2.56 3.68
C ARG A 248 -7.87 -1.33 4.53
N VAL A 249 -7.84 -0.15 3.93
CA VAL A 249 -7.58 1.12 4.61
C VAL A 249 -8.90 1.86 4.79
N PHE A 250 -9.31 2.05 6.03
CA PHE A 250 -10.50 2.81 6.41
C PHE A 250 -10.10 4.18 6.94
N ARG A 251 -10.49 5.24 6.23
CA ARG A 251 -10.28 6.62 6.64
C ARG A 251 -11.49 7.11 7.41
N TYR A 252 -11.30 7.46 8.68
CA TYR A 252 -12.39 7.91 9.54
C TYR A 252 -12.43 9.43 9.68
N SER A 253 -13.63 10.00 9.60
CA SER A 253 -13.94 11.41 9.90
C SER A 253 -14.46 11.60 11.32
N LYS A 254 -14.83 10.52 12.01
CA LYS A 254 -15.25 10.52 13.41
C LYS A 254 -14.76 9.26 14.11
N ILE A 255 -14.33 9.39 15.36
CA ILE A 255 -13.92 8.29 16.23
C ILE A 255 -14.50 8.50 17.63
N GLU A 256 -14.92 7.41 18.26
CA GLU A 256 -15.43 7.38 19.63
C GLU A 256 -14.91 6.12 20.33
N VAL A 257 -14.35 6.27 21.52
CA VAL A 257 -13.89 5.14 22.33
C VAL A 257 -15.08 4.59 23.12
N LEU A 258 -15.49 3.35 22.82
CA LEU A 258 -16.60 2.68 23.50
C LEU A 258 -16.14 1.89 24.73
N GLN A 259 -14.93 1.34 24.67
CA GLN A 259 -14.32 0.58 25.74
C GLN A 259 -12.79 0.64 25.62
N ASN A 260 -12.10 0.83 26.74
CA ASN A 260 -10.64 0.73 26.84
C ASN A 260 -10.31 -0.01 28.15
N GLY A 261 -10.22 -1.34 28.10
CA GLY A 261 -10.04 -2.19 29.29
C GLY A 261 -11.35 -2.63 29.96
N LYS A 262 -11.27 -3.16 31.19
CA LYS A 262 -12.43 -3.71 31.91
C LYS A 262 -13.42 -2.60 32.33
N ARG A 263 -14.72 -2.80 32.07
CA ARG A 263 -15.78 -2.08 32.79
C ARG A 263 -15.70 -2.46 34.28
N LYS A 264 -15.27 -1.55 35.15
CA LYS A 264 -15.47 -1.71 36.60
C LYS A 264 -16.97 -1.57 36.89
N THR A 265 -17.66 -2.67 37.13
CA THR A 265 -18.94 -2.65 37.85
C THR A 265 -18.85 -3.64 39.02
N GLY A 266 -18.77 -3.10 40.24
CA GLY A 266 -18.69 -3.94 41.45
C GLY A 266 -18.36 -3.24 42.78
N ARG A 267 -18.65 -1.96 42.98
CA ARG A 267 -18.94 -1.44 44.33
C ARG A 267 -19.99 -0.35 44.22
N LYS A 268 -21.22 -0.67 44.65
CA LYS A 268 -22.18 0.35 45.07
C LYS A 268 -21.44 1.24 46.07
N VAL A 269 -21.22 2.49 45.72
CA VAL A 269 -21.12 3.54 46.71
C VAL A 269 -22.31 4.44 46.41
N MET A 270 -23.27 4.42 47.32
CA MET A 270 -24.31 5.44 47.43
C MET A 270 -23.67 6.82 47.31
N LEU A 271 -24.18 7.65 46.41
CA LEU A 271 -25.15 8.70 46.71
C LEU A 271 -25.72 9.24 45.40
#